data_AF-W5WJ62-F1
#
_entry.id   AF-W5WJ62-F1
#
_cell.length_a   1.000
_cell.length_b   1.000
_cell.length_c   1.000
_cell.angle_alpha   90.00
_cell.angle_beta   90.00
_cell.angle_gamma   90.00
#
_symmetry.space_group_name_H-M   'P 1'
#
loop_
_entity.id
_entity.type
_entity.pdbx_description
1 polymer ?
#
loop_
_entity_poly.entity_id
_entity_poly.type
_entity_poly.pdbx_seq_one_letter_code
_entity_poly.pdbx_strand_id
1 'polypeptide(L)'
;MDPLTDAASIRAFPELAGLMAIRDHNWVFQRVLDDEGHLTQLDGFRCWPTATDAIRIHSATDVIGLRILSGENGIVWTRTGALTDVIAELIELPAPDAPNAPTLVRASAPLLWTPGNPF
;
A
#
# COMPACT_ATOMS: atom_id res chain seq x y z
N MET A 1 30.79 7.71 -12.47
CA MET A 1 29.41 8.22 -12.29
C MET A 1 29.26 8.40 -10.81
N ASP A 2 29.30 9.64 -10.32
CA ASP A 2 29.02 9.88 -8.90
C ASP A 2 27.59 9.38 -8.61
N PRO A 3 27.36 8.69 -7.48
CA PRO A 3 26.00 8.32 -7.11
C PRO A 3 25.18 9.59 -7.04
N LEU A 4 24.05 9.63 -7.75
CA LEU A 4 23.11 10.74 -7.64
C LEU A 4 22.71 10.85 -6.16
N THR A 5 23.01 11.99 -5.54
CA THR A 5 22.57 12.25 -4.17
C THR A 5 21.04 12.35 -4.14
N ASP A 6 20.43 11.99 -3.02
CA ASP A 6 18.98 12.09 -2.84
C ASP A 6 18.44 13.49 -3.24
N ALA A 7 19.16 14.56 -2.87
CA ALA A 7 18.81 15.93 -3.24
C ALA A 7 18.86 16.20 -4.76
N ALA A 8 19.86 15.64 -5.46
CA ALA A 8 19.95 15.75 -6.91
C ALA A 8 18.83 14.98 -7.61
N SER A 9 18.47 13.80 -7.08
CA SER A 9 17.37 12.97 -7.57
C SER A 9 16.02 13.68 -7.43
N ILE A 10 15.73 14.24 -6.26
CA ILE A 10 14.49 15.01 -6.02
C ILE A 10 14.44 16.24 -6.93
N ARG A 11 15.56 16.94 -7.15
CA ARG A 11 15.56 18.12 -8.01
C ARG A 11 15.22 17.77 -9.46
N ALA A 12 15.66 16.60 -9.94
CA ALA A 12 15.35 16.11 -11.28
C ALA A 12 13.95 15.50 -11.38
N PHE A 13 13.50 14.82 -10.33
CA PHE A 13 12.24 14.08 -10.24
C PHE A 13 11.54 14.39 -8.90
N PRO A 14 10.81 15.51 -8.80
CA PRO A 14 10.20 15.96 -7.55
C PRO A 14 9.27 14.94 -6.90
N GLU A 15 8.60 14.11 -7.71
CA GLU A 15 7.72 13.03 -7.27
C GLU A 15 8.41 11.99 -6.38
N LEU A 16 9.74 11.86 -6.47
CA LEU A 16 10.52 10.94 -5.62
C LEU A 16 10.62 11.41 -4.16
N ALA A 17 10.30 12.67 -3.87
CA ALA A 17 10.32 13.18 -2.50
C ALA A 17 9.37 12.39 -1.58
N GLY A 18 8.21 11.96 -2.10
CA GLY A 18 7.27 11.13 -1.35
C GLY A 18 7.85 9.76 -0.99
N LEU A 19 8.59 9.14 -1.91
CA LEU A 19 9.22 7.83 -1.66
C LEU A 19 10.28 7.92 -0.56
N MET A 20 11.04 9.02 -0.54
CA MET A 20 11.98 9.28 0.54
C MET A 20 11.27 9.45 1.89
N ALA A 21 10.13 10.16 1.91
CA ALA A 21 9.37 10.35 3.13
C ALA A 21 8.89 9.03 3.75
N ILE A 22 8.43 8.06 2.94
CA ILE A 22 7.98 6.77 3.46
C ILE A 22 9.11 5.80 3.75
N ARG A 23 10.26 5.89 3.05
CA ARG A 23 11.44 5.03 3.29
C ARG A 23 11.87 5.04 4.77
N ASP A 24 11.76 6.18 5.43
CA ASP A 24 12.20 6.36 6.82
C ASP A 24 11.21 5.78 7.86
N HIS A 25 10.08 5.20 7.40
CA HIS A 25 9.01 4.66 8.26
C HIS A 25 8.85 3.13 8.16
N ASN A 26 9.95 2.39 8.21
CA ASN A 26 9.99 0.91 8.14
C ASN A 26 9.44 0.33 6.83
N TRP A 27 9.45 1.13 5.76
CA TRP A 27 9.15 0.62 4.43
C TRP A 27 10.37 -0.08 3.84
N VAL A 28 10.14 -1.25 3.27
CA VAL A 28 11.13 -2.01 2.51
C VAL A 28 10.75 -1.94 1.04
N PHE A 29 11.71 -1.63 0.18
CA PHE A 29 11.50 -1.57 -1.27
C PHE A 29 12.33 -2.62 -1.99
N GLN A 30 11.72 -3.24 -3.00
CA GLN A 30 12.34 -4.22 -3.87
C GLN A 30 12.12 -3.85 -5.34
N ARG A 31 13.17 -4.04 -6.14
CA ARG A 31 13.12 -3.85 -7.58
C ARG A 31 12.56 -5.13 -8.21
N VAL A 32 11.61 -4.98 -9.11
CA VAL A 32 11.11 -6.06 -9.96
C VAL A 32 11.71 -5.85 -11.34
N LEU A 33 12.43 -6.87 -11.81
CA LEU A 33 13.10 -6.86 -13.10
C LEU A 33 12.40 -7.83 -14.05
N ASP A 34 12.43 -7.56 -15.35
CA ASP A 34 12.09 -8.56 -16.36
C ASP A 34 13.22 -9.58 -16.57
N ASP A 35 12.99 -10.55 -17.47
CA ASP A 35 13.96 -11.59 -17.81
C ASP A 35 15.26 -11.04 -18.42
N GLU A 36 15.24 -9.80 -18.93
CA GLU A 36 16.37 -9.10 -19.53
C GLU A 36 17.14 -8.22 -18.50
N GLY A 37 16.61 -8.12 -17.28
CA GLY A 37 17.21 -7.35 -16.19
C GLY A 37 16.80 -5.88 -16.16
N HIS A 38 15.83 -5.45 -16.98
CA HIS A 38 15.31 -4.09 -16.94
C HIS A 38 14.33 -3.92 -15.77
N LEU A 39 14.41 -2.76 -15.11
CA LEU A 39 13.47 -2.41 -14.05
C LEU A 39 12.08 -2.18 -14.64
N THR A 40 11.12 -3.02 -14.27
CA THR A 40 9.72 -2.90 -14.70
C THR A 40 8.86 -2.29 -13.62
N GLN A 41 9.20 -2.49 -12.35
CA GLN A 41 8.37 -2.06 -11.23
C GLN A 41 9.19 -1.91 -9.96
N LEU A 42 8.75 -1.02 -9.08
CA LEU A 42 9.22 -0.93 -7.70
C LEU A 42 8.06 -1.32 -6.77
N ASP A 43 8.27 -2.37 -5.98
CA ASP A 43 7.34 -2.75 -4.92
C ASP A 43 7.87 -2.30 -3.57
N GLY A 44 7.00 -1.72 -2.75
CA GLY A 44 7.28 -1.35 -1.38
C GLY A 44 6.28 -2.00 -0.43
N PHE A 45 6.71 -2.32 0.77
CA PHE A 45 5.81 -2.80 1.82
C PHE A 45 6.27 -2.36 3.20
N ARG A 46 5.30 -2.22 4.10
CA ARG A 46 5.49 -2.01 5.54
C ARG A 46 4.63 -3.02 6.29
N CYS A 47 5.27 -3.85 7.10
CA CYS A 47 4.59 -4.86 7.90
C CYS A 47 4.18 -4.29 9.26
N TRP A 48 2.96 -4.61 9.66
CA TRP A 48 2.41 -4.43 10.99
C TRP A 48 2.12 -5.82 11.60
N PRO A 49 1.88 -5.93 12.92
CA PRO A 49 1.51 -7.21 13.52
C PRO A 49 0.20 -7.82 12.97
N THR A 50 -0.74 -6.97 12.52
CA THR A 50 -2.09 -7.37 12.09
C THR A 50 -2.42 -7.00 10.64
N ALA A 51 -1.50 -6.33 9.93
CA ALA A 51 -1.73 -5.89 8.57
C ALA A 51 -0.41 -5.68 7.80
N THR A 52 -0.52 -5.53 6.49
CA THR A 52 0.59 -5.10 5.63
C THR A 52 0.11 -3.96 4.75
N ASP A 53 0.86 -2.86 4.78
CA ASP A 53 0.73 -1.81 3.77
C ASP A 53 1.65 -2.15 2.61
N ALA A 54 1.15 -2.03 1.39
CA ALA A 54 1.90 -2.30 0.17
C ALA A 54 1.71 -1.17 -0.84
N ILE A 55 2.75 -0.90 -1.62
CA ILE A 55 2.71 0.01 -2.75
C ILE A 55 3.39 -0.66 -3.94
N ARG A 56 2.75 -0.61 -5.10
CA ARG A 56 3.28 -1.05 -6.38
C ARG A 56 3.41 0.15 -7.28
N ILE A 57 4.60 0.37 -7.83
CA ILE A 57 4.91 1.53 -8.64
C ILE A 57 5.43 1.04 -9.98
N HIS A 58 4.61 1.18 -11.01
CA HIS A 58 5.01 0.92 -12.39
C HIS A 58 5.53 2.21 -13.05
N SER A 59 4.88 3.34 -12.78
CA SER A 59 5.36 4.67 -13.17
C SER A 59 4.86 5.74 -12.19
N ALA A 60 5.30 6.99 -12.35
CA ALA A 60 4.83 8.10 -11.51
C ALA A 60 3.31 8.34 -11.56
N THR A 61 2.63 7.86 -12.60
CA THR A 61 1.17 8.01 -12.80
C THR A 61 0.40 6.70 -12.66
N ASP A 62 1.10 5.58 -12.47
CA ASP A 62 0.53 4.23 -12.41
C ASP A 62 1.05 3.52 -11.17
N VAL A 63 0.34 3.79 -10.07
CA VAL A 63 0.68 3.33 -8.73
C VAL A 63 -0.57 2.74 -8.07
N ILE A 64 -0.36 1.65 -7.32
CA ILE A 64 -1.40 1.01 -6.50
C ILE A 64 -0.90 0.94 -5.06
N GLY A 65 -1.65 1.52 -4.12
CA GLY A 65 -1.46 1.35 -2.68
C GLY A 65 -2.53 0.43 -2.12
N LEU A 66 -2.16 -0.42 -1.15
CA LEU A 66 -3.04 -1.39 -0.51
C LEU A 66 -2.78 -1.45 1.00
N ARG A 67 -3.83 -1.75 1.77
CA ARG A 67 -3.70 -2.35 3.11
C ARG A 67 -4.40 -3.69 3.14
N ILE A 68 -3.69 -4.70 3.61
CA ILE A 68 -4.15 -6.09 3.69
C ILE A 68 -4.11 -6.53 5.16
N LEU A 69 -5.22 -7.05 5.70
CA LEU A 69 -5.22 -7.62 7.05
C LEU A 69 -4.59 -9.03 7.08
N SER A 70 -3.81 -9.31 8.12
CA SER A 70 -3.24 -10.63 8.37
C SER A 70 -4.35 -11.65 8.73
N GLY A 71 -4.24 -12.88 8.22
CA GLY A 71 -5.13 -13.99 8.56
C GLY A 71 -6.42 -14.08 7.72
N GLU A 72 -7.13 -12.97 7.51
CA GLU A 72 -8.38 -12.96 6.71
C GLU A 72 -8.16 -12.65 5.21
N ASN A 73 -6.91 -12.40 4.77
CA ASN A 73 -6.52 -12.09 3.38
C ASN A 73 -7.42 -11.04 2.70
N GLY A 74 -7.95 -10.09 3.48
CA GLY A 74 -8.83 -9.05 2.96
C GLY A 74 -8.08 -7.75 2.74
N ILE A 75 -8.20 -7.21 1.52
CA ILE A 75 -7.85 -5.81 1.25
C ILE A 75 -8.90 -4.95 1.95
N VAL A 76 -8.47 -4.12 2.91
CA VAL A 76 -9.33 -3.19 3.65
C VAL A 76 -9.24 -1.75 3.15
N TRP A 77 -8.21 -1.46 2.36
CA TRP A 77 -8.02 -0.17 1.73
C TRP A 77 -7.24 -0.34 0.43
N THR A 78 -7.61 0.44 -0.58
CA THR A 78 -6.94 0.49 -1.88
C THR A 78 -6.98 1.91 -2.42
N ARG A 79 -5.90 2.32 -3.07
CA ARG A 79 -5.84 3.55 -3.85
C ARG A 79 -5.04 3.32 -5.11
N THR A 80 -5.51 3.86 -6.23
CA THR A 80 -4.79 3.85 -7.50
C THR A 80 -4.62 5.27 -8.02
N GLY A 81 -3.53 5.54 -8.73
CA GLY A 81 -3.31 6.82 -9.38
C GLY A 81 -1.84 7.26 -9.37
N ALA A 82 -1.63 8.57 -9.24
CA ALA A 82 -0.30 9.15 -9.21
C ALA A 82 0.44 8.81 -7.91
N LEU A 83 1.76 8.69 -8.01
CA LEU A 83 2.66 8.36 -6.91
C LEU A 83 2.47 9.29 -5.70
N THR A 84 2.38 10.59 -5.95
CA THR A 84 2.21 11.60 -4.89
C THR A 84 0.91 11.40 -4.13
N ASP A 85 -0.18 11.10 -4.83
CA ASP A 85 -1.50 10.94 -4.24
C ASP A 85 -1.57 9.66 -3.41
N VAL A 86 -1.08 8.54 -3.96
CA VAL A 86 -1.06 7.26 -3.26
C VAL A 86 -0.18 7.32 -2.01
N ILE A 87 0.99 7.96 -2.09
CA ILE A 87 1.88 8.13 -0.94
C ILE A 87 1.24 9.01 0.13
N ALA A 88 0.63 10.14 -0.26
CA ALA A 88 -0.06 11.01 0.69
C ALA A 88 -1.11 10.24 1.49
N GLU A 89 -1.96 9.46 0.81
CA GLU A 89 -2.99 8.67 1.51
C GLU A 89 -2.40 7.54 2.37
N LEU A 90 -1.31 6.89 1.93
CA LEU A 90 -0.63 5.87 2.74
C LEU A 90 -0.02 6.46 4.02
N ILE A 91 0.49 7.69 3.98
CA ILE A 91 1.02 8.41 5.15
C ILE A 91 -0.11 8.80 6.10
N GLU A 92 -1.24 9.25 5.56
CA GLU A 92 -2.42 9.66 6.34
C GLU A 92 -3.19 8.47 6.91
N LEU A 93 -2.93 7.26 6.41
CA LEU A 93 -3.61 6.04 6.85
C LEU A 93 -3.30 5.76 8.32
N PRO A 94 -4.32 5.70 9.20
CA PRO A 94 -4.11 5.42 10.63
C PRO A 94 -3.38 4.09 10.82
N ALA A 95 -2.68 3.88 11.94
CA ALA A 95 -2.13 2.56 12.25
C ALA A 95 -3.26 1.50 12.31
N PRO A 96 -3.04 0.23 11.95
CA PRO A 96 -4.11 -0.78 11.88
C PRO A 96 -4.90 -1.02 13.18
N ASP A 97 -4.32 -0.69 14.32
CA ASP A 97 -4.93 -0.79 15.67
C ASP A 97 -5.57 0.52 16.14
N ALA A 98 -5.50 1.60 15.34
CA ALA A 98 -6.13 2.87 15.65
C ALA A 98 -7.67 2.79 15.49
N PRO A 99 -8.45 3.56 16.28
CA PRO A 99 -9.92 3.51 16.24
C PRO A 99 -10.56 3.82 14.89
N ASN A 100 -9.86 4.55 14.02
CA ASN A 100 -10.31 4.97 12.70
C ASN A 100 -9.59 4.24 11.56
N ALA A 101 -8.88 3.15 11.86
CA ALA A 101 -8.24 2.33 10.85
C ALA A 101 -9.30 1.67 9.94
N PRO A 102 -9.06 1.55 8.63
CA PRO A 102 -9.92 0.77 7.76
C PRO A 102 -9.97 -0.69 8.19
N THR A 103 -11.18 -1.24 8.34
CA THR A 103 -11.43 -2.64 8.70
C THR A 103 -12.45 -3.26 7.75
N LEU A 104 -12.39 -4.59 7.58
CA LEU A 104 -13.48 -5.30 6.91
C LEU A 104 -14.75 -5.18 7.75
N VAL A 105 -15.83 -4.70 7.14
CA VAL A 105 -17.16 -4.81 7.74
C VAL A 105 -17.65 -6.24 7.53
N ARG A 106 -17.54 -7.09 8.56
CA ARG A 106 -18.16 -8.42 8.55
C ARG A 106 -19.63 -8.29 8.89
N ALA A 107 -20.48 -8.34 7.87
CA ALA A 107 -21.91 -8.51 8.09
C ALA A 107 -22.18 -9.94 8.58
N SER A 108 -22.72 -10.08 9.79
CA SER A 108 -23.42 -11.32 10.16
C SER A 108 -24.79 -11.28 9.50
N ALA A 109 -25.02 -12.15 8.52
CA ALA A 109 -26.37 -12.36 8.02
C ALA A 109 -27.24 -12.91 9.18
N PRO A 110 -28.46 -12.37 9.41
CA PRO A 110 -29.42 -13.09 10.24
C PRO A 110 -29.62 -14.49 9.65
N LEU A 111 -29.90 -15.48 10.50
CA LEU A 111 -30.19 -16.85 10.05
C LEU A 111 -31.15 -16.77 8.86
N LEU A 112 -30.70 -17.28 7.71
CA LEU A 112 -31.51 -17.27 6.50
C LEU A 112 -32.82 -17.96 6.85
N TRP A 113 -33.95 -17.29 6.64
CA TRP A 113 -35.23 -17.96 6.82
C TRP A 113 -35.24 -19.20 5.92
N THR A 114 -35.28 -20.37 6.55
CA THR A 114 -35.47 -21.65 5.89
C THR A 114 -36.94 -22.06 6.11
N PRO A 115 -37.70 -22.38 5.05
CA PRO A 115 -39.06 -22.86 5.21
C PRO A 115 -39.07 -24.10 6.13
N GLY A 116 -39.68 -23.97 7.31
CA GLY A 116 -39.74 -25.03 8.33
C GLY A 116 -38.99 -24.74 9.64
N ASN A 117 -38.26 -23.63 9.73
CA ASN A 117 -37.65 -23.18 10.99
C ASN A 117 -38.45 -22.00 11.57
N PRO A 118 -39.40 -22.21 12.50
CA PRO A 118 -39.87 -21.12 13.34
C PRO A 118 -38.74 -20.77 14.30
N PHE A 119 -38.61 -19.52 14.71
CA PHE A 119 -37.76 -19.20 15.87
C PHE A 119 -38.21 -20.00 17.10
#